data_AF-A0AAD1G0Y7-F1
#
_entry.id   AF-A0AAD1G0Y7-F1
#
_cell.length_a   1.000
_cell.length_b   1.000
_cell.length_c   1.000
_cell.angle_alpha   90.00
_cell.angle_beta   90.00
_cell.angle_gamma   90.00
#
_symmetry.space_group_name_H-M   'P 1'
#
loop_
_entity.id
_entity.type
_entity.pdbx_description
1 polymer ?
#
loop_
_entity_poly.entity_id
_entity_poly.type
_entity_poly.pdbx_seq_one_letter_code
_entity_poly.pdbx_strand_id
1 'polypeptide(L)'
;MTDIAFLGDPAIKAQALVRLRSHIAAGTFVIFPAWEDGKANVIGALVEADDKQAFADQYGYPLALATTLEGIVNAFGFSPNAEAFVESLLERTPVGADLSRVVPQVLVYLLDRPDIVALTARHPEVEQCRRAIVALHQRLIAGDEPDRKEWKSARMASVAASDTITDDTLLHMASLIVEAAAWPATARSVLHDTLGACGRLESQKMMDLIGWTEADESRVFKIRDQAEADGRMAELEGLDRVLALLDHDDPELARGFRERLERFSKLGETYRTVGWKVVELVEQAPMPVSSGATTA
;
A
#
# COMPACT_ATOMS: atom_id res chain seq x y z
N MET A 1 -11.27 -5.05 19.68
CA MET A 1 -10.19 -4.17 20.20
C MET A 1 -10.59 -2.75 19.92
N THR A 2 -10.22 -1.83 20.79
CA THR A 2 -10.50 -0.41 20.58
C THR A 2 -9.27 0.20 19.90
N ASP A 3 -9.42 0.73 18.69
CA ASP A 3 -8.34 1.34 17.90
C ASP A 3 -7.99 2.73 18.48
N ILE A 4 -7.53 2.75 19.74
CA ILE A 4 -7.16 3.97 20.46
C ILE A 4 -5.65 4.14 20.38
N ALA A 5 -5.21 5.20 19.71
CA ALA A 5 -3.80 5.49 19.47
C ALA A 5 -2.96 5.46 20.75
N PHE A 6 -1.89 4.66 20.72
CA PHE A 6 -0.98 4.42 21.84
C PHE A 6 -1.69 4.00 23.14
N LEU A 7 -2.87 3.39 23.01
CA LEU A 7 -3.74 2.98 24.12
C LEU A 7 -4.10 4.12 25.08
N GLY A 8 -3.99 5.38 24.62
CA GLY A 8 -4.18 6.58 25.45
C GLY A 8 -3.01 6.91 26.39
N ASP A 9 -1.88 6.21 26.31
CA ASP A 9 -0.72 6.41 27.18
C ASP A 9 0.45 7.12 26.44
N PRO A 10 0.82 8.35 26.86
CA PRO A 10 1.96 9.06 26.29
C PRO A 10 3.29 8.29 26.41
N ALA A 11 3.46 7.43 27.42
CA ALA A 11 4.67 6.64 27.60
C ALA A 11 4.84 5.60 26.48
N ILE A 12 3.75 5.01 25.98
CA ILE A 12 3.79 4.06 24.85
C ILE A 12 4.27 4.77 23.59
N LYS A 13 3.75 5.98 23.30
CA LYS A 13 4.23 6.81 22.18
C LYS A 13 5.71 7.16 22.32
N ALA A 14 6.12 7.62 23.50
CA ALA A 14 7.50 7.96 23.77
C ALA A 14 8.44 6.75 23.55
N GLN A 15 8.05 5.58 24.03
CA GLN A 15 8.82 4.34 23.82
C GLN A 15 8.92 3.97 22.34
N ALA A 16 7.82 4.07 21.58
CA ALA A 16 7.81 3.82 20.14
C ALA A 16 8.81 4.71 19.40
N LEU A 17 8.79 6.02 19.68
CA LEU A 17 9.71 6.98 19.08
C LEU A 17 11.17 6.72 19.46
N VAL A 18 11.44 6.36 20.72
CA VAL A 18 12.79 6.01 21.18
C VAL A 18 13.32 4.78 20.43
N ARG A 19 12.51 3.73 20.28
CA ARG A 19 12.91 2.51 19.55
C ARG A 19 13.21 2.80 18.09
N LEU A 20 12.29 3.50 17.40
CA LEU A 20 12.47 3.90 16.01
C LEU A 20 13.76 4.70 15.82
N ARG A 21 13.96 5.76 16.63
CA ARG A 21 15.14 6.62 16.55
C ARG A 21 16.43 5.89 16.86
N SER A 22 16.40 4.90 17.74
CA SER A 22 17.54 4.03 18.02
C SER A 22 17.94 3.23 16.78
N HIS A 23 16.99 2.62 16.08
CA HIS A 23 17.27 1.88 14.85
C HIS A 23 17.79 2.80 13.73
N ILE A 24 17.21 3.98 13.57
CA ILE A 24 17.66 5.00 12.61
C ILE A 24 19.10 5.43 12.92
N ALA A 25 19.37 5.84 14.17
CA ALA A 25 20.70 6.30 14.58
C ALA A 25 21.78 5.21 14.46
N ALA A 26 21.40 3.94 14.65
CA ALA A 26 22.28 2.79 14.46
C ALA A 26 22.45 2.35 12.99
N GLY A 27 21.71 2.96 12.04
CA GLY A 27 21.72 2.53 10.64
C GLY A 27 21.15 1.13 10.42
N THR A 28 20.29 0.67 11.33
CA THR A 28 19.69 -0.67 11.30
C THR A 28 18.23 -0.68 10.85
N PHE A 29 17.63 0.50 10.67
CA PHE A 29 16.33 0.64 10.04
C PHE A 29 16.44 0.35 8.53
N VAL A 30 15.71 -0.66 8.05
CA VAL A 30 15.72 -1.12 6.66
C VAL A 30 14.29 -1.30 6.13
N ILE A 31 14.12 -1.53 4.83
CA ILE A 31 12.80 -1.86 4.26
C ILE A 31 12.48 -3.37 4.34
N PHE A 32 13.52 -4.20 4.45
CA PHE A 32 13.48 -5.65 4.63
C PHE A 32 14.85 -6.11 5.16
N PRO A 33 14.94 -7.17 6.00
CA PRO A 33 13.87 -7.99 6.56
C PRO A 33 13.05 -7.27 7.64
N ALA A 34 11.97 -7.91 8.08
CA ALA A 34 11.16 -7.37 9.17
C ALA A 34 11.94 -7.30 10.48
N TRP A 35 12.62 -8.39 10.85
CA TRP A 35 13.49 -8.46 12.02
C TRP A 35 14.52 -9.59 11.85
N GLU A 36 15.79 -9.24 11.64
CA GLU A 36 16.88 -10.22 11.51
C GLU A 36 18.25 -9.54 11.71
N ASP A 37 19.17 -10.18 12.43
CA ASP A 37 20.56 -9.71 12.60
C ASP A 37 20.70 -8.23 13.03
N GLY A 38 19.79 -7.79 13.91
CA GLY A 38 19.75 -6.42 14.40
C GLY A 38 19.21 -5.39 13.40
N LYS A 39 18.87 -5.80 12.18
CA LYS A 39 18.15 -4.99 11.18
C LYS A 39 16.65 -5.17 11.32
N ALA A 40 15.92 -4.09 11.09
CA ALA A 40 14.48 -4.11 11.28
C ALA A 40 13.75 -3.17 10.32
N ASN A 41 12.61 -3.62 9.80
CA ASN A 41 11.66 -2.74 9.12
C ASN A 41 10.79 -1.99 10.12
N VAL A 42 9.80 -1.23 9.63
CA VAL A 42 8.87 -0.49 10.49
C VAL A 42 8.18 -1.34 11.57
N ILE A 43 7.82 -2.59 11.27
CA ILE A 43 7.20 -3.49 12.23
C ILE A 43 8.26 -3.92 13.26
N GLY A 44 9.36 -4.53 12.81
CA GLY A 44 10.40 -5.00 13.71
C GLY A 44 11.07 -3.91 14.53
N ALA A 45 11.24 -2.70 14.00
CA ALA A 45 11.88 -1.58 14.71
C ALA A 45 11.04 -1.10 15.89
N LEU A 46 9.75 -1.43 15.91
CA LEU A 46 8.82 -1.01 16.95
C LEU A 46 8.48 -2.17 17.89
N VAL A 47 8.20 -3.36 17.35
CA VAL A 47 7.81 -4.53 18.16
C VAL A 47 8.93 -5.55 18.42
N GLU A 48 10.09 -5.39 17.80
CA GLU A 48 11.24 -6.33 17.89
C GLU A 48 10.90 -7.76 17.44
N ALA A 49 9.97 -7.87 16.49
CA ALA A 49 9.48 -9.12 15.89
C ALA A 49 8.84 -8.85 14.51
N ASP A 50 8.66 -9.89 13.70
CA ASP A 50 7.79 -9.84 12.50
C ASP A 50 6.34 -10.13 12.90
N ASP A 51 5.72 -9.21 13.65
CA ASP A 51 4.35 -9.39 14.15
C ASP A 51 3.50 -8.11 14.02
N LYS A 52 2.71 -8.06 12.95
CA LYS A 52 1.75 -7.00 12.65
C LYS A 52 0.57 -6.96 13.63
N GLN A 53 0.21 -8.08 14.26
CA GLN A 53 -0.83 -8.10 15.28
C GLN A 53 -0.30 -7.50 16.57
N ALA A 54 0.92 -7.88 16.99
CA ALA A 54 1.58 -7.27 18.14
C ALA A 54 1.73 -5.74 17.96
N PHE A 55 2.04 -5.27 16.75
CA PHE A 55 2.08 -3.84 16.46
C PHE A 55 0.71 -3.17 16.70
N ALA A 56 -0.36 -3.76 16.15
CA ALA A 56 -1.71 -3.24 16.31
C ALA A 56 -2.14 -3.22 17.79
N ASP A 57 -1.86 -4.30 18.53
CA ASP A 57 -2.19 -4.46 19.94
C ASP A 57 -1.41 -3.50 20.83
N GLN A 58 -0.10 -3.33 20.58
CA GLN A 58 0.78 -2.52 21.40
C GLN A 58 0.55 -1.02 21.19
N TYR A 59 0.22 -0.60 19.96
CA TYR A 59 0.12 0.81 19.60
C TYR A 59 -1.31 1.29 19.31
N GLY A 60 -2.30 0.40 19.34
CA GLY A 60 -3.72 0.73 19.13
C GLY A 60 -4.04 1.21 17.71
N TYR A 61 -3.22 0.83 16.72
CA TYR A 61 -3.49 1.10 15.31
C TYR A 61 -4.41 0.01 14.73
N PRO A 62 -5.30 0.34 13.77
CA PRO A 62 -6.11 -0.66 13.08
C PRO A 62 -5.23 -1.74 12.43
N LEU A 63 -5.57 -3.01 12.63
CA LEU A 63 -4.78 -4.14 12.10
C LEU A 63 -4.62 -4.09 10.57
N ALA A 64 -5.64 -3.60 9.85
CA ALA A 64 -5.57 -3.43 8.41
C ALA A 64 -4.51 -2.39 7.99
N LEU A 65 -4.34 -1.33 8.79
CA LEU A 65 -3.28 -0.35 8.59
C LEU A 65 -1.90 -0.93 8.94
N ALA A 66 -1.78 -1.63 10.08
CA ALA A 66 -0.54 -2.31 10.45
C ALA A 66 -0.07 -3.30 9.37
N THR A 67 -1.01 -4.05 8.79
CA THR A 67 -0.74 -5.01 7.71
C THR A 67 -0.26 -4.33 6.42
N THR A 68 -0.70 -3.10 6.16
CA THR A 68 -0.36 -2.35 4.94
C THR A 68 0.91 -1.51 5.09
N LEU A 69 1.32 -1.22 6.32
CA LEU A 69 2.34 -0.21 6.64
C LEU A 69 3.68 -0.47 5.95
N GLU A 70 4.14 -1.72 5.90
CA GLU A 70 5.39 -2.09 5.20
C GLU A 70 5.36 -1.70 3.73
N GLY A 71 4.26 -1.99 3.02
CA GLY A 71 4.12 -1.63 1.61
C GLY A 71 4.16 -0.11 1.39
N ILE A 72 3.56 0.66 2.30
CA ILE A 72 3.62 2.13 2.27
C ILE A 72 5.06 2.60 2.50
N VAL A 73 5.73 2.12 3.54
CA VAL A 73 7.11 2.50 3.89
C VAL A 73 8.07 2.16 2.75
N ASN A 74 7.93 0.97 2.15
CA ASN A 74 8.78 0.54 1.04
C ASN A 74 8.67 1.46 -0.18
N ALA A 75 7.50 2.07 -0.41
CA ALA A 75 7.30 3.02 -1.51
C ALA A 75 8.02 4.37 -1.31
N PHE A 76 8.44 4.70 -0.09
CA PHE A 76 9.32 5.84 0.17
C PHE A 76 10.79 5.53 -0.12
N GLY A 77 11.13 4.26 -0.40
CA GLY A 77 12.48 3.83 -0.71
C GLY A 77 13.40 3.82 0.51
N PHE A 78 14.69 3.98 0.27
CA PHE A 78 15.70 3.99 1.33
C PHE A 78 15.78 5.34 2.05
N SER A 79 16.60 5.38 3.09
CA SER A 79 16.93 6.58 3.89
C SER A 79 17.23 7.81 3.00
N PRO A 80 16.77 9.02 3.37
CA PRO A 80 16.06 9.37 4.62
C PRO A 80 14.52 9.35 4.53
N ASN A 81 13.95 9.03 3.36
CA ASN A 81 12.52 9.28 3.11
C ASN A 81 11.59 8.36 3.91
N ALA A 82 11.91 7.06 3.99
CA ALA A 82 11.12 6.09 4.75
C ALA A 82 11.15 6.39 6.26
N GLU A 83 12.32 6.76 6.78
CA GLU A 83 12.52 7.13 8.19
C GLU A 83 11.67 8.33 8.57
N ALA A 84 11.76 9.41 7.78
CA ALA A 84 11.00 10.64 8.00
C ALA A 84 9.48 10.41 7.94
N PHE A 85 9.02 9.51 7.05
CA PHE A 85 7.62 9.14 6.97
C PHE A 85 7.14 8.42 8.25
N VAL A 86 7.87 7.40 8.71
CA VAL A 86 7.48 6.65 9.91
C VAL A 86 7.54 7.53 11.16
N GLU A 87 8.56 8.36 11.29
CA GLU A 87 8.65 9.34 12.39
C GLU A 87 7.46 10.30 12.35
N SER A 88 7.14 10.86 11.18
CA SER A 88 5.96 11.73 11.00
C SER A 88 4.65 11.04 11.38
N LEU A 89 4.47 9.76 11.01
CA LEU A 89 3.29 8.99 11.35
C LEU A 89 3.13 8.87 12.87
N LEU A 90 4.19 8.48 13.59
CA LEU A 90 4.15 8.33 15.04
C LEU A 90 3.98 9.68 15.74
N GLU A 91 4.75 10.71 15.33
CA GLU A 91 4.74 12.03 15.96
C GLU A 91 3.40 12.75 15.79
N ARG A 92 2.77 12.66 14.61
CA ARG A 92 1.51 13.37 14.33
C ARG A 92 0.28 12.63 14.80
N THR A 93 0.38 11.33 15.11
CA THR A 93 -0.74 10.59 15.71
C THR A 93 -0.97 11.06 17.16
N PRO A 94 -2.12 11.69 17.50
CA PRO A 94 -2.39 12.16 18.85
C PRO A 94 -2.59 10.95 19.78
N VAL A 95 -2.03 11.02 20.99
CA VAL A 95 -2.23 9.97 22.00
C VAL A 95 -3.69 9.94 22.40
N GLY A 96 -4.30 8.75 22.37
CA GLY A 96 -5.69 8.55 22.75
C GLY A 96 -6.72 8.83 21.65
N ALA A 97 -6.30 9.22 20.44
CA ALA A 97 -7.23 9.39 19.33
C ALA A 97 -7.89 8.07 18.89
N ASP A 98 -9.15 8.13 18.47
CA ASP A 98 -9.90 7.00 17.90
C ASP A 98 -9.58 6.84 16.40
N LEU A 99 -8.81 5.81 16.09
CA LEU A 99 -8.33 5.48 14.75
C LEU A 99 -9.28 4.56 13.97
N SER A 100 -10.42 4.15 14.54
CA SER A 100 -11.36 3.20 13.92
C SER A 100 -11.90 3.65 12.55
N ARG A 101 -11.88 4.98 12.30
CA ARG A 101 -12.36 5.58 11.05
C ARG A 101 -11.29 5.75 9.98
N VAL A 102 -10.01 5.59 10.32
CA VAL A 102 -8.90 5.86 9.40
C VAL A 102 -8.94 4.93 8.19
N VAL A 103 -9.09 3.61 8.41
CA VAL A 103 -9.14 2.63 7.31
C VAL A 103 -10.31 2.88 6.34
N PRO A 104 -11.58 3.00 6.79
CA PRO A 104 -12.67 3.26 5.85
C PRO A 104 -12.54 4.62 5.14
N GLN A 105 -11.96 5.65 5.80
CA GLN A 105 -11.67 6.93 5.13
C GLN A 105 -10.63 6.78 4.01
N VAL A 106 -9.59 5.97 4.21
CA VAL A 106 -8.59 5.68 3.16
C VAL A 106 -9.22 4.88 2.01
N LEU A 107 -10.08 3.90 2.30
CA LEU A 107 -10.76 3.12 1.26
C LEU A 107 -11.69 4.01 0.41
N VAL A 108 -12.46 4.90 1.03
CA VAL A 108 -13.26 5.91 0.31
C VAL A 108 -12.35 6.80 -0.55
N TYR A 109 -11.27 7.32 0.02
CA TYR A 109 -10.30 8.14 -0.72
C TYR A 109 -9.76 7.43 -1.96
N LEU A 110 -9.39 6.14 -1.84
CA LEU A 110 -8.91 5.33 -2.96
C LEU A 110 -9.98 5.11 -4.03
N LEU A 111 -11.21 4.78 -3.63
CA LEU A 111 -12.32 4.51 -4.54
C LEU A 111 -12.88 5.77 -5.22
N ASP A 112 -12.67 6.94 -4.63
CA ASP A 112 -13.07 8.24 -5.20
C ASP A 112 -11.94 8.95 -5.96
N ARG A 113 -10.77 8.31 -6.10
CA ARG A 113 -9.70 8.83 -6.96
C ARG A 113 -10.22 9.09 -8.38
N PRO A 114 -9.91 10.25 -9.00
CA PRO A 114 -10.45 10.62 -10.31
C PRO A 114 -10.18 9.59 -11.41
N ASP A 115 -9.02 8.93 -11.37
CA ASP A 115 -8.64 7.95 -12.36
C ASP A 115 -9.39 6.61 -12.21
N ILE A 116 -9.76 6.24 -10.98
CA ILE A 116 -10.63 5.10 -10.70
C ILE A 116 -12.05 5.41 -11.15
N VAL A 117 -12.58 6.57 -10.75
CA VAL A 117 -13.93 7.03 -11.15
C VAL A 117 -14.07 7.09 -12.67
N ALA A 118 -13.06 7.63 -13.37
CA ALA A 118 -13.08 7.70 -14.83
C ALA A 118 -13.09 6.32 -15.50
N LEU A 119 -12.37 5.34 -14.94
CA LEU A 119 -12.37 3.97 -15.45
C LEU A 119 -13.71 3.28 -15.16
N THR A 120 -14.18 3.28 -13.91
CA THR A 120 -15.41 2.58 -13.53
C THR A 120 -16.65 3.17 -14.20
N ALA A 121 -16.69 4.50 -14.43
CA ALA A 121 -17.80 5.16 -15.14
C ALA A 121 -18.02 4.66 -16.57
N ARG A 122 -17.04 3.97 -17.18
CA ARG A 122 -17.14 3.36 -18.51
C ARG A 122 -17.98 2.07 -18.49
N HIS A 123 -18.26 1.51 -17.32
CA HIS A 123 -19.02 0.27 -17.13
C HIS A 123 -20.07 0.43 -16.01
N PRO A 124 -21.37 0.56 -16.34
CA PRO A 124 -22.42 0.90 -15.37
C PRO A 124 -22.47 0.00 -14.12
N GLU A 125 -22.31 -1.31 -14.30
CA GLU A 125 -22.35 -2.31 -13.23
C GLU A 125 -21.16 -2.15 -12.26
N VAL A 126 -19.95 -1.92 -12.77
CA VAL A 126 -18.77 -1.67 -11.94
C VAL A 126 -18.89 -0.34 -11.21
N GLU A 127 -19.36 0.72 -11.87
CA GLU A 127 -19.61 2.01 -11.21
C GLU A 127 -20.68 1.90 -10.11
N GLN A 128 -21.74 1.12 -10.34
CA GLN A 128 -22.74 0.84 -9.32
C GLN A 128 -22.13 0.11 -8.12
N CYS A 129 -21.28 -0.89 -8.36
CA CYS A 129 -20.58 -1.61 -7.29
C CYS A 129 -19.66 -0.67 -6.51
N ARG A 130 -18.86 0.18 -7.19
CA ARG A 130 -17.98 1.16 -6.57
C ARG A 130 -18.77 2.09 -5.63
N ARG A 131 -19.86 2.67 -6.11
CA ARG A 131 -20.73 3.55 -5.29
C ARG A 131 -21.34 2.83 -4.10
N ALA A 132 -21.79 1.59 -4.27
CA ALA A 132 -22.35 0.80 -3.19
C ALA A 132 -21.31 0.53 -2.09
N ILE A 133 -20.08 0.19 -2.47
CA ILE A 133 -18.98 -0.07 -1.51
C ILE A 133 -18.53 1.22 -0.82
N VAL A 134 -18.43 2.33 -1.56
CA VAL A 134 -18.18 3.66 -0.97
C VAL A 134 -19.25 4.00 0.07
N ALA A 135 -20.54 3.75 -0.23
CA ALA A 135 -21.62 4.02 0.70
C ALA A 135 -21.53 3.16 1.98
N LEU A 136 -21.10 1.90 1.89
CA LEU A 136 -20.88 1.06 3.07
C LEU A 136 -19.75 1.59 3.96
N HIS A 137 -18.63 2.02 3.38
CA HIS A 137 -17.53 2.63 4.14
C HIS A 137 -17.92 3.99 4.72
N GLN A 138 -18.70 4.80 4.01
CA GLN A 138 -19.23 6.06 4.53
C GLN A 138 -20.15 5.86 5.74
N ARG A 139 -20.96 4.80 5.75
CA ARG A 139 -21.77 4.43 6.93
C ARG A 139 -20.89 4.10 8.15
N LEU A 140 -19.82 3.31 7.95
CA LEU A 140 -18.85 3.03 9.02
C LEU A 140 -18.24 4.31 9.59
N ILE A 141 -17.86 5.26 8.72
CA ILE A 141 -17.32 6.56 9.15
C ILE A 141 -18.34 7.36 9.98
N ALA A 142 -19.63 7.24 9.65
CA ALA A 142 -20.73 7.86 10.39
C ALA A 142 -21.10 7.13 11.69
N GLY A 143 -20.50 5.97 11.97
CA GLY A 143 -20.79 5.14 13.15
C GLY A 143 -21.97 4.18 12.97
N ASP A 144 -22.45 3.98 11.74
CA ASP A 144 -23.43 2.96 11.39
C ASP A 144 -22.70 1.73 10.83
N GLU A 145 -22.83 0.59 11.51
CA GLU A 145 -22.11 -0.64 11.17
C GLU A 145 -22.94 -1.50 10.19
N PRO A 146 -22.58 -1.57 8.89
CA PRO A 146 -23.31 -2.38 7.94
C PRO A 146 -23.15 -3.86 8.26
N ASP A 147 -24.22 -4.63 8.07
CA ASP A 147 -24.21 -6.03 8.47
C ASP A 147 -23.40 -6.92 7.50
N ARG A 148 -23.13 -8.15 7.93
CA ARG A 148 -22.39 -9.14 7.12
C ARG A 148 -23.07 -9.45 5.78
N LYS A 149 -24.39 -9.37 5.70
CA LYS A 149 -25.16 -9.67 4.48
C LYS A 149 -25.00 -8.56 3.47
N GLU A 150 -24.98 -7.30 3.90
CA GLU A 150 -24.74 -6.13 3.05
C GLU A 150 -23.35 -6.21 2.40
N TRP A 151 -22.30 -6.45 3.19
CA TRP A 151 -20.94 -6.64 2.67
C TRP A 151 -20.85 -7.81 1.70
N LYS A 152 -21.43 -8.96 2.05
CA LYS A 152 -21.44 -10.14 1.17
C LYS A 152 -22.14 -9.84 -0.16
N SER A 153 -23.26 -9.12 -0.13
CA SER A 153 -24.02 -8.74 -1.32
C SER A 153 -23.21 -7.83 -2.23
N ALA A 154 -22.60 -6.77 -1.68
CA ALA A 154 -21.77 -5.84 -2.44
C ALA A 154 -20.56 -6.54 -3.08
N ARG A 155 -19.89 -7.42 -2.34
CA ARG A 155 -18.77 -8.21 -2.86
C ARG A 155 -19.18 -9.14 -3.99
N MET A 156 -20.26 -9.91 -3.82
CA MET A 156 -20.74 -10.82 -4.87
C MET A 156 -21.13 -10.05 -6.14
N ALA A 157 -21.74 -8.87 -6.00
CA ALA A 157 -22.05 -8.01 -7.14
C ALA A 157 -20.78 -7.50 -7.83
N SER A 158 -19.77 -7.10 -7.06
CA SER A 158 -18.48 -6.64 -7.61
C SER A 158 -17.76 -7.74 -8.39
N VAL A 159 -17.70 -8.96 -7.86
CA VAL A 159 -17.10 -10.12 -8.55
C VAL A 159 -17.83 -10.37 -9.87
N ALA A 160 -19.17 -10.45 -9.84
CA ALA A 160 -19.97 -10.68 -11.03
C ALA A 160 -19.76 -9.58 -12.09
N ALA A 161 -19.62 -8.31 -11.68
CA ALA A 161 -19.35 -7.21 -12.60
C ALA A 161 -17.91 -7.23 -13.15
N SER A 162 -16.93 -7.71 -12.37
CA SER A 162 -15.55 -7.87 -12.83
C SER A 162 -15.39 -9.01 -13.85
N ASP A 163 -16.12 -10.11 -13.66
CA ASP A 163 -16.10 -11.29 -14.54
C ASP A 163 -16.63 -11.00 -15.96
N THR A 164 -17.44 -9.95 -16.13
CA THR A 164 -17.95 -9.54 -17.45
C THR A 164 -16.93 -8.75 -18.28
N ILE A 165 -15.82 -8.31 -17.69
CA ILE A 165 -14.80 -7.52 -18.38
C ILE A 165 -13.77 -8.45 -19.00
N THR A 166 -13.72 -8.49 -20.33
CA THR A 166 -12.83 -9.39 -21.10
C THR A 166 -11.80 -8.65 -21.95
N ASP A 167 -12.15 -7.46 -22.46
CA ASP A 167 -11.36 -6.78 -23.50
C ASP A 167 -10.77 -5.42 -23.06
N ASP A 168 -10.84 -5.07 -21.77
CA ASP A 168 -10.30 -3.81 -21.26
C ASP A 168 -9.48 -4.04 -19.98
N THR A 169 -8.16 -4.15 -20.14
CA THR A 169 -7.21 -4.41 -19.05
C THR A 169 -7.30 -3.36 -17.94
N LEU A 170 -7.36 -2.08 -18.28
CA LEU A 170 -7.36 -1.00 -17.27
C LEU A 170 -8.68 -0.95 -16.49
N LEU A 171 -9.80 -1.15 -17.18
CA LEU A 171 -11.11 -1.28 -16.54
C LEU A 171 -11.17 -2.55 -15.66
N HIS A 172 -10.65 -3.68 -16.12
CA HIS A 172 -10.58 -4.90 -15.32
C HIS A 172 -9.77 -4.66 -14.04
N MET A 173 -8.58 -4.06 -14.14
CA MET A 173 -7.78 -3.72 -12.97
C MET A 173 -8.49 -2.74 -12.03
N ALA A 174 -9.23 -1.75 -12.56
CA ALA A 174 -10.05 -0.86 -11.73
C ALA A 174 -11.19 -1.63 -11.01
N SER A 175 -11.81 -2.62 -11.67
CA SER A 175 -12.83 -3.46 -11.04
C SER A 175 -12.26 -4.33 -9.89
N LEU A 176 -11.01 -4.79 -10.00
CA LEU A 176 -10.33 -5.52 -8.93
C LEU A 176 -10.03 -4.63 -7.70
N ILE A 177 -9.83 -3.33 -7.90
CA ILE A 177 -9.72 -2.37 -6.78
C ILE A 177 -11.05 -2.27 -6.04
N VAL A 178 -12.16 -2.20 -6.78
CA VAL A 178 -13.51 -2.17 -6.21
C VAL A 178 -13.78 -3.47 -5.44
N GLU A 179 -13.45 -4.63 -6.01
CA GLU A 179 -13.62 -5.93 -5.35
C GLU A 179 -12.79 -6.06 -4.06
N ALA A 180 -11.51 -5.67 -4.11
CA ALA A 180 -10.63 -5.73 -2.95
C ALA A 180 -11.14 -4.87 -1.78
N ALA A 181 -11.79 -3.74 -2.07
CA ALA A 181 -12.38 -2.85 -1.07
C ALA A 181 -13.75 -3.33 -0.54
N ALA A 182 -14.34 -4.41 -1.10
CA ALA A 182 -15.66 -4.92 -0.76
C ALA A 182 -15.70 -5.75 0.54
N TRP A 183 -14.90 -5.37 1.53
CA TRP A 183 -14.82 -6.00 2.85
C TRP A 183 -14.98 -4.96 3.96
N PRO A 184 -15.46 -5.35 5.15
CA PRO A 184 -15.43 -4.47 6.32
C PRO A 184 -14.02 -3.95 6.58
N ALA A 185 -13.91 -2.69 7.04
CA ALA A 185 -12.62 -2.05 7.31
C ALA A 185 -11.78 -2.77 8.39
N THR A 186 -12.42 -3.62 9.21
CA THR A 186 -11.80 -4.47 10.22
C THR A 186 -11.15 -5.74 9.65
N ALA A 187 -11.39 -6.08 8.39
CA ALA A 187 -10.75 -7.22 7.75
C ALA A 187 -9.25 -6.97 7.57
N ARG A 188 -8.42 -7.88 8.10
CA ARG A 188 -6.95 -7.73 8.19
C ARG A 188 -6.27 -7.25 6.90
N SER A 189 -6.68 -7.76 5.73
CA SER A 189 -5.99 -7.49 4.46
C SER A 189 -6.68 -6.43 3.59
N VAL A 190 -7.85 -5.90 3.96
CA VAL A 190 -8.68 -5.07 3.05
C VAL A 190 -7.91 -3.88 2.47
N LEU A 191 -7.17 -3.15 3.31
CA LEU A 191 -6.39 -2.00 2.89
C LEU A 191 -5.17 -2.42 2.06
N HIS A 192 -4.49 -3.49 2.46
CA HIS A 192 -3.32 -4.03 1.76
C HIS A 192 -3.70 -4.48 0.35
N ASP A 193 -4.78 -5.24 0.22
CA ASP A 193 -5.23 -5.81 -1.06
C ASP A 193 -5.75 -4.72 -1.99
N THR A 194 -6.49 -3.74 -1.45
CA THR A 194 -6.98 -2.58 -2.22
C THR A 194 -5.80 -1.73 -2.72
N LEU A 195 -4.84 -1.41 -1.85
CA LEU A 195 -3.67 -0.61 -2.22
C LEU A 195 -2.76 -1.36 -3.21
N GLY A 196 -2.60 -2.67 -3.03
CA GLY A 196 -1.91 -3.55 -3.97
C GLY A 196 -2.57 -3.58 -5.35
N ALA A 197 -3.90 -3.60 -5.41
CA ALA A 197 -4.64 -3.48 -6.66
C ALA A 197 -4.41 -2.12 -7.34
N CYS A 198 -4.37 -1.02 -6.56
CA CYS A 198 -4.01 0.30 -7.10
C CYS A 198 -2.58 0.33 -7.65
N GLY A 199 -1.62 -0.30 -6.96
CA GLY A 199 -0.23 -0.40 -7.41
C GLY A 199 -0.08 -1.18 -8.72
N ARG A 200 -0.88 -2.25 -8.92
CA ARG A 200 -0.94 -2.97 -10.20
C ARG A 200 -1.48 -2.09 -11.32
N LEU A 201 -2.56 -1.34 -11.07
CA LEU A 201 -3.09 -0.40 -12.06
C LEU A 201 -2.08 0.71 -12.42
N GLU A 202 -1.38 1.26 -11.43
CA GLU A 202 -0.31 2.26 -11.65
C GLU A 202 0.81 1.69 -12.53
N SER A 203 1.24 0.47 -12.22
CA SER A 203 2.28 -0.23 -12.99
C SER A 203 1.83 -0.48 -14.44
N GLN A 204 0.59 -0.91 -14.65
CA GLN A 204 0.04 -1.14 -15.99
C GLN A 204 -0.05 0.16 -16.79
N LYS A 205 -0.60 1.24 -16.21
CA LYS A 205 -0.65 2.56 -16.87
C LYS A 205 0.73 3.05 -17.27
N MET A 206 1.74 2.78 -16.45
CA MET A 206 3.11 3.13 -16.74
C MET A 206 3.67 2.30 -17.91
N MET A 207 3.44 0.98 -17.93
CA MET A 207 3.82 0.12 -19.06
C MET A 207 3.16 0.58 -20.37
N ASP A 208 1.86 0.85 -20.34
CA ASP A 208 1.11 1.33 -21.51
C ASP A 208 1.65 2.67 -22.02
N LEU A 209 2.02 3.58 -21.12
CA LEU A 209 2.55 4.90 -21.47
C LEU A 209 3.86 4.82 -22.26
N ILE A 210 4.73 3.86 -21.90
CA ILE A 210 6.03 3.67 -22.57
C ILE A 210 5.97 2.62 -23.69
N GLY A 211 4.79 2.03 -23.92
CA GLY A 211 4.61 0.96 -24.90
C GLY A 211 5.43 -0.30 -24.60
N TRP A 212 5.82 -0.53 -23.34
CA TRP A 212 6.61 -1.69 -22.94
C TRP A 212 5.70 -2.91 -22.77
N THR A 213 6.00 -3.98 -23.50
CA THR A 213 5.17 -5.17 -23.55
C THR A 213 5.82 -6.38 -22.87
N GLU A 214 5.02 -7.42 -22.61
CA GLU A 214 5.54 -8.72 -22.17
C GLU A 214 6.51 -9.34 -23.21
N ALA A 215 6.34 -9.02 -24.49
CA ALA A 215 7.24 -9.46 -25.54
C ALA A 215 8.61 -8.79 -25.41
N ASP A 216 8.66 -7.50 -25.07
CA ASP A 216 9.90 -6.77 -24.81
C ASP A 216 10.61 -7.34 -23.58
N GLU A 217 9.87 -7.55 -22.49
CA GLU A 217 10.39 -8.18 -21.27
C GLU A 217 10.98 -9.57 -21.55
N SER A 218 10.23 -10.41 -22.27
CA SER A 218 10.67 -11.75 -22.67
C SER A 218 11.92 -11.72 -23.55
N ARG A 219 12.06 -10.69 -24.39
CA ARG A 219 13.21 -10.54 -25.28
C ARG A 219 14.47 -10.15 -24.49
N VAL A 220 14.35 -9.29 -23.49
CA VAL A 220 15.45 -8.99 -22.55
C VAL A 220 15.93 -10.27 -21.85
N PHE A 221 15.03 -11.08 -21.32
CA PHE A 221 15.39 -12.34 -20.66
C PHE A 221 16.07 -13.33 -21.60
N LYS A 222 15.56 -13.50 -22.83
CA LYS A 222 16.19 -14.37 -23.83
C LYS A 222 17.61 -13.93 -24.19
N ILE A 223 17.84 -12.62 -24.36
CA ILE A 223 19.18 -12.08 -24.62
C ILE A 223 20.13 -12.39 -23.46
N ARG A 224 19.68 -12.15 -22.22
CA ARG A 224 20.46 -12.42 -21.01
C ARG A 224 20.80 -13.91 -20.88
N ASP A 225 19.81 -14.79 -20.99
CA ASP A 225 19.98 -16.22 -20.79
C ASP A 225 20.89 -16.83 -21.88
N GLN A 226 20.76 -16.36 -23.14
CA GLN A 226 21.66 -16.75 -24.22
C GLN A 226 23.09 -16.26 -23.97
N ALA A 227 23.26 -15.02 -23.52
CA ALA A 227 24.58 -14.48 -23.16
C ALA A 227 25.24 -15.22 -22.00
N GLU A 228 24.45 -15.71 -21.04
CA GLU A 228 24.93 -16.56 -19.96
C GLU A 228 25.43 -17.91 -20.49
N ALA A 229 24.66 -18.57 -21.35
CA ALA A 229 25.05 -19.84 -21.98
C ALA A 229 26.33 -19.70 -22.84
N ASP A 230 26.49 -18.56 -23.52
CA ASP A 230 27.63 -18.29 -24.40
C ASP A 230 28.85 -17.70 -23.67
N GLY A 231 28.75 -17.44 -22.36
CA GLY A 231 29.81 -16.79 -21.58
C GLY A 231 30.11 -15.34 -22.00
N ARG A 232 29.16 -14.66 -22.65
CA ARG A 232 29.33 -13.27 -23.13
C ARG A 232 29.21 -12.27 -21.99
N MET A 233 30.10 -11.28 -21.98
CA MET A 233 30.15 -10.21 -20.98
C MET A 233 30.17 -10.74 -19.53
N ALA A 234 30.86 -11.86 -19.29
CA ALA A 234 30.94 -12.50 -17.97
C ALA A 234 31.71 -11.67 -16.93
N GLU A 235 32.45 -10.65 -17.38
CA GLU A 235 33.13 -9.66 -16.55
C GLU A 235 32.20 -8.60 -15.94
N LEU A 236 30.96 -8.50 -16.43
CA LEU A 236 29.93 -7.61 -15.90
C LEU A 236 28.93 -8.42 -15.06
N GLU A 237 28.23 -7.76 -14.14
CA GLU A 237 27.20 -8.38 -13.31
C GLU A 237 25.90 -7.57 -13.29
N GLY A 238 24.81 -8.24 -12.88
CA GLY A 238 23.52 -7.60 -12.62
C GLY A 238 23.01 -6.74 -13.77
N LEU A 239 22.58 -5.52 -13.43
CA LEU A 239 21.97 -4.59 -14.39
C LEU A 239 22.98 -4.08 -15.44
N ASP A 240 24.24 -3.87 -15.07
CA ASP A 240 25.26 -3.36 -15.98
C ASP A 240 25.53 -4.36 -17.11
N ARG A 241 25.56 -5.67 -16.79
CA ARG A 241 25.66 -6.73 -17.80
C ARG A 241 24.45 -6.72 -18.73
N VAL A 242 23.24 -6.62 -18.19
CA VAL A 242 22.02 -6.60 -19.01
C VAL A 242 22.02 -5.40 -19.96
N LEU A 243 22.36 -4.20 -19.48
CA LEU A 243 22.40 -3.00 -20.32
C LEU A 243 23.46 -3.09 -21.41
N ALA A 244 24.66 -3.61 -21.09
CA ALA A 244 25.71 -3.81 -22.08
C ALA A 244 25.31 -4.84 -23.15
N LEU A 245 24.65 -5.94 -22.76
CA LEU A 245 24.14 -6.94 -23.70
C LEU A 245 23.07 -6.36 -24.62
N LEU A 246 22.15 -5.58 -24.08
CA LEU A 246 21.11 -4.92 -24.87
C LEU A 246 21.71 -3.88 -25.83
N ASP A 247 22.66 -3.06 -25.40
CA ASP A 247 23.31 -2.10 -26.29
C ASP A 247 24.02 -2.77 -27.48
N HIS A 248 24.57 -3.96 -27.27
CA HIS A 248 25.23 -4.72 -28.31
C HIS A 248 24.24 -5.45 -29.23
N ASP A 249 23.25 -6.15 -28.66
CA ASP A 249 22.37 -7.06 -29.40
C ASP A 249 21.10 -6.38 -29.94
N ASP A 250 20.57 -5.37 -29.24
CA ASP A 250 19.36 -4.63 -29.61
C ASP A 250 19.30 -3.21 -28.98
N PRO A 251 19.91 -2.20 -29.65
CA PRO A 251 19.97 -0.83 -29.14
C PRO A 251 18.60 -0.15 -28.95
N GLU A 252 17.57 -0.58 -29.69
CA GLU A 252 16.21 -0.03 -29.52
C GLU A 252 15.56 -0.59 -28.26
N LEU A 253 15.66 -1.90 -28.04
CA LEU A 253 15.22 -2.55 -26.81
C LEU A 253 16.00 -2.01 -25.60
N ALA A 254 17.30 -1.73 -25.75
CA ALA A 254 18.11 -1.10 -24.70
C ALA A 254 17.59 0.29 -24.30
N ARG A 255 17.14 1.09 -25.27
CA ARG A 255 16.55 2.42 -25.01
C ARG A 255 15.23 2.28 -24.25
N GLY A 256 14.34 1.40 -24.71
CA GLY A 256 13.07 1.12 -24.04
C GLY A 256 13.27 0.58 -22.62
N PHE A 257 14.26 -0.31 -22.42
CA PHE A 257 14.55 -0.90 -21.12
C PHE A 257 15.07 0.15 -20.13
N ARG A 258 15.91 1.10 -20.58
CA ARG A 258 16.33 2.23 -19.74
C ARG A 258 15.17 3.14 -19.36
N GLU A 259 14.30 3.48 -20.30
CA GLU A 259 13.11 4.27 -19.99
C GLU A 259 12.23 3.54 -18.98
N ARG A 260 12.01 2.22 -19.16
CA ARG A 260 11.30 1.39 -18.19
C ARG A 260 11.92 1.47 -16.80
N LEU A 261 13.25 1.34 -16.66
CA LEU A 261 13.92 1.42 -15.37
C LEU A 261 13.74 2.79 -14.72
N GLU A 262 13.86 3.88 -15.48
CA GLU A 262 13.65 5.24 -14.99
C GLU A 262 12.21 5.49 -14.54
N ARG A 263 11.23 4.90 -15.24
CA ARG A 263 9.81 4.99 -14.83
C ARG A 263 9.52 4.09 -13.64
N PHE A 264 10.10 2.90 -13.60
CA PHE A 264 9.92 1.96 -12.49
C PHE A 264 10.42 2.54 -11.18
N SER A 265 11.53 3.30 -11.20
CA SER A 265 12.01 4.01 -10.00
C SER A 265 11.07 5.11 -9.50
N LYS A 266 10.09 5.54 -10.31
CA LYS A 266 9.08 6.54 -9.95
C LYS A 266 7.78 5.91 -9.45
N LEU A 267 7.59 4.59 -9.63
CA LEU A 267 6.42 3.87 -9.13
C LEU A 267 6.27 4.00 -7.61
N GLY A 268 5.06 3.70 -7.13
CA GLY A 268 4.70 3.81 -5.72
C GLY A 268 4.19 5.20 -5.35
N GLU A 269 3.87 6.05 -6.34
CA GLU A 269 3.26 7.35 -6.08
C GLU A 269 1.92 7.20 -5.36
N THR A 270 1.12 6.20 -5.76
CA THR A 270 -0.11 5.86 -5.04
C THR A 270 0.17 5.55 -3.57
N TYR A 271 1.15 4.69 -3.29
CA TYR A 271 1.49 4.28 -1.93
C TYR A 271 1.98 5.46 -1.08
N ARG A 272 2.85 6.31 -1.63
CA ARG A 272 3.34 7.52 -0.94
C ARG A 272 2.21 8.50 -0.65
N THR A 273 1.34 8.73 -1.63
CA THR A 273 0.16 9.62 -1.48
C THR A 273 -0.78 9.10 -0.40
N VAL A 274 -1.07 7.79 -0.41
CA VAL A 274 -1.88 7.15 0.63
C VAL A 274 -1.20 7.19 1.99
N GLY A 275 0.12 7.00 2.06
CA GLY A 275 0.89 7.15 3.29
C GLY A 275 0.68 8.53 3.91
N TRP A 276 0.86 9.60 3.14
CA TRP A 276 0.60 10.95 3.65
C TRP A 276 -0.87 11.21 3.98
N LYS A 277 -1.80 10.62 3.23
CA LYS A 277 -3.23 10.69 3.56
C LYS A 277 -3.54 10.01 4.90
N VAL A 278 -2.91 8.88 5.20
CA VAL A 278 -3.01 8.23 6.51
C VAL A 278 -2.51 9.17 7.61
N VAL A 279 -1.34 9.80 7.43
CA VAL A 279 -0.78 10.75 8.42
C VAL A 279 -1.75 11.92 8.68
N GLU A 280 -2.37 12.47 7.64
CA GLU A 280 -3.40 13.51 7.78
C GLU A 280 -4.62 13.00 8.58
N LEU A 281 -5.11 11.81 8.27
CA LEU A 281 -6.30 11.24 8.90
C LEU A 281 -6.07 10.86 10.37
N VAL A 282 -4.90 10.31 10.72
CA VAL A 282 -4.59 9.99 12.12
C VAL A 282 -4.37 11.25 12.95
N GLU A 283 -3.82 12.32 12.38
CA GLU A 283 -3.66 13.61 13.05
C GLU A 283 -5.01 14.28 13.34
N GLN A 284 -5.98 14.10 12.45
CA GLN A 284 -7.34 14.65 12.57
C GLN A 284 -8.32 13.71 13.28
N ALA A 285 -7.86 12.53 13.73
CA ALA A 285 -8.72 11.54 14.35
C ALA A 285 -9.34 12.08 15.65
N PRO A 286 -10.64 11.82 15.91
CA PRO A 286 -11.33 12.38 17.05
C PRO A 286 -10.80 11.80 18.36
N MET A 287 -10.75 12.63 19.40
CA MET A 287 -10.55 12.13 20.76
C MET A 287 -11.86 11.49 21.26
N PRO A 288 -11.81 10.28 21.84
CA PRO A 288 -12.96 9.71 22.53
C PRO A 288 -13.46 10.70 23.57
N VAL A 289 -14.75 11.01 23.54
CA VAL A 289 -15.35 11.82 24.60
C VAL A 289 -15.26 10.98 25.88
N SER A 290 -14.48 11.41 26.87
CA SER A 290 -14.49 10.80 28.19
C SER A 290 -15.93 10.75 28.65
N SER A 291 -16.52 9.55 28.68
CA SER A 291 -17.79 9.33 29.35
C SER A 291 -17.57 9.75 30.79
N GLY A 292 -18.09 10.91 31.14
CA GLY A 292 -17.92 11.51 32.46
C GLY A 292 -18.22 10.45 33.50
N ALA A 293 -17.31 10.29 34.46
CA ALA A 293 -17.60 9.56 35.67
C ALA A 293 -18.86 10.20 36.27
N THR A 294 -20.00 9.55 36.08
CA THR A 294 -21.19 9.78 36.88
C THR A 294 -20.85 9.26 38.27
N THR A 295 -20.14 10.07 39.05
CA THR A 295 -20.05 9.90 40.49
C THR A 295 -21.45 10.15 41.04
N ALA A 296 -22.10 9.05 41.42
CA ALA A 296 -23.24 9.07 42.33
C ALA A 296 -22.81 9.49 43.74
#